data_AF-A0A955MMG2-F1
#
_entry.id   AF-A0A955MMG2-F1
#
_cell.length_a   1.000
_cell.length_b   1.000
_cell.length_c   1.000
_cell.angle_alpha   90.00
_cell.angle_beta   90.00
_cell.angle_gamma   90.00
#
_symmetry.space_group_name_H-M   'P 1'
#
loop_
_entity.id
_entity.type
_entity.pdbx_description
1 polymer ?
#
loop_
_entity_poly.entity_id
_entity_poly.type
_entity_poly.pdbx_seq_one_letter_code
_entity_poly.pdbx_strand_id
1 'polypeptide(L)'
;DESEELFLSLKDLDPEKDLFLVGHQPYIAEWTVRLMTGMVNDHVSVSKSGVVCLELIPGCDPPMAELRWLLRSKHLQTFAKD
;
A
#
# COMPACT_ATOMS: atom_id res chain seq x y z
N ASP A 1 6.69 -17.45 5.74
CA ASP A 1 5.26 -17.12 5.63
C ASP A 1 5.14 -16.39 4.31
N GLU A 2 4.38 -16.92 3.36
CA GLU A 2 4.35 -16.44 1.98
C GLU A 2 4.01 -14.94 1.90
N SER A 3 3.21 -14.43 2.83
CA SER A 3 2.87 -13.01 2.95
C SER A 3 4.09 -12.16 3.31
N GLU A 4 4.89 -12.61 4.27
CA GLU A 4 6.10 -11.90 4.71
C GLU A 4 7.17 -11.89 3.62
N GLU A 5 7.32 -13.02 2.91
CA GLU A 5 8.25 -13.13 1.78
C GLU A 5 7.86 -12.19 0.64
N LEU A 6 6.57 -12.11 0.32
CA LEU A 6 6.06 -11.14 -0.67
C LEU A 6 6.29 -9.71 -0.21
N PHE A 7 6.01 -9.37 1.05
CA PHE A 7 6.27 -8.03 1.59
C PHE A 7 7.74 -7.62 1.43
N LEU A 8 8.66 -8.51 1.82
CA LEU A 8 10.09 -8.22 1.76
C LEU A 8 10.59 -8.09 0.31
N SER A 9 10.00 -8.82 -0.64
CA SER A 9 10.35 -8.72 -2.07
C SER A 9 10.00 -7.38 -2.71
N LEU A 10 9.16 -6.54 -2.07
CA LEU A 10 8.80 -5.22 -2.61
C LEU A 10 10.02 -4.30 -2.75
N LYS A 11 11.09 -4.51 -1.96
CA LYS A 11 12.32 -3.72 -2.07
C LYS A 11 13.06 -3.91 -3.40
N ASP A 12 12.80 -5.02 -4.08
CA ASP A 12 13.42 -5.40 -5.35
C ASP A 12 12.54 -5.04 -6.56
N LEU A 13 11.43 -4.33 -6.34
CA LEU A 13 10.55 -3.90 -7.42
C LEU A 13 11.27 -2.89 -8.32
N ASP A 14 11.14 -3.09 -9.63
CA ASP A 14 11.64 -2.16 -10.65
C ASP A 14 10.93 -0.79 -10.50
N PRO A 15 11.67 0.32 -10.26
CA PRO A 15 11.07 1.63 -10.02
C PRO A 15 10.29 2.17 -11.22
N GLU A 16 10.50 1.64 -12.42
CA GLU A 16 9.78 2.01 -13.63
C GLU A 16 8.47 1.22 -13.82
N LYS A 17 8.11 0.34 -12.88
CA LYS A 17 6.92 -0.52 -12.97
C LYS A 17 5.93 -0.24 -11.84
N ASP A 18 4.68 -0.10 -12.23
CA ASP A 18 3.56 -0.07 -11.28
C ASP A 18 3.08 -1.48 -10.91
N LEU A 19 2.82 -1.70 -9.63
CA LEU A 19 2.24 -2.93 -9.09
C LEU A 19 0.89 -2.62 -8.42
N PHE A 20 -0.15 -3.38 -8.78
CA PHE A 20 -1.46 -3.27 -8.16
C PHE A 20 -1.76 -4.51 -7.31
N LEU A 21 -1.85 -4.32 -5.99
CA LEU A 21 -2.15 -5.40 -5.04
C LEU A 21 -3.62 -5.36 -4.62
N VAL A 22 -4.28 -6.51 -4.68
CA VAL A 22 -5.66 -6.71 -4.21
C VAL A 22 -5.64 -7.67 -3.04
N GLY A 23 -6.21 -7.25 -1.90
CA GLY A 23 -6.24 -8.06 -0.70
C GLY A 23 -7.35 -7.69 0.26
N HIS A 24 -7.30 -8.26 1.46
CA HIS A 24 -8.31 -8.12 2.50
C HIS A 24 -7.82 -7.27 3.67
N GLN A 25 -8.77 -6.74 4.44
CA GLN A 25 -8.49 -6.16 5.76
C GLN A 25 -8.29 -7.30 6.80
N PRO A 26 -7.40 -7.14 7.80
CA PRO A 26 -6.60 -5.95 8.10
C PRO A 26 -5.28 -5.85 7.30
N TYR A 27 -4.87 -6.90 6.58
CA TYR A 27 -3.54 -7.02 5.97
C TYR A 27 -3.13 -5.85 5.07
N ILE A 28 -4.02 -5.35 4.21
CA ILE A 28 -3.71 -4.19 3.36
C ILE A 28 -3.42 -2.93 4.20
N ALA A 29 -4.16 -2.72 5.29
CA ALA A 29 -3.91 -1.59 6.18
C ALA A 29 -2.57 -1.77 6.93
N GLU A 30 -2.29 -2.98 7.42
CA GLU A 30 -1.03 -3.30 8.09
C GLU A 30 0.17 -3.11 7.16
N TRP A 31 0.12 -3.60 5.92
CA TRP A 31 1.18 -3.39 4.92
C TRP A 31 1.38 -1.93 4.59
N THR A 32 0.28 -1.18 4.44
CA THR A 32 0.34 0.27 4.19
C THR A 32 1.09 0.98 5.33
N VAL A 33 0.71 0.70 6.57
CA VAL A 33 1.33 1.29 7.75
C VAL A 33 2.80 0.87 7.85
N ARG A 34 3.10 -0.40 7.61
CA ARG A 34 4.45 -0.95 7.70
C ARG A 34 5.37 -0.34 6.65
N LEU A 35 4.91 -0.16 5.41
CA LEU A 35 5.67 0.53 4.36
C LEU A 35 5.92 2.00 4.71
N MET A 36 4.95 2.67 5.33
CA MET A 36 5.07 4.10 5.65
C MET A 36 5.93 4.37 6.89
N THR A 37 5.88 3.49 7.89
CA THR A 37 6.39 3.77 9.25
C THR A 37 7.42 2.77 9.74
N GLY A 38 7.57 1.63 9.07
CA GLY A 38 8.35 0.48 9.56
C GLY A 38 7.69 -0.27 10.73
N MET A 39 6.51 0.14 11.19
CA MET A 39 5.81 -0.46 12.34
C MET A 39 4.50 -1.14 11.89
N VAL A 40 3.98 -2.08 12.68
CA VAL A 40 2.72 -2.80 12.38
C VAL A 40 1.53 -2.27 13.20
N ASN A 41 1.78 -1.47 14.23
CA ASN A 41 0.78 -1.12 15.25
C ASN A 41 0.09 0.26 15.07
N ASP A 42 0.22 0.90 13.91
CA ASP A 42 -0.45 2.18 13.64
C ASP A 42 -1.73 1.98 12.79
N HIS A 43 -2.62 2.97 12.78
CA HIS A 43 -3.96 2.87 12.21
C HIS A 43 -4.11 3.68 10.91
N VAL A 44 -3.94 3.02 9.76
CA VAL A 44 -4.50 3.53 8.49
C VAL A 44 -5.84 2.84 8.24
N SER A 45 -6.92 3.61 8.23
CA SER A 45 -8.25 3.10 7.88
C SER A 45 -8.42 3.08 6.36
N VAL A 46 -8.22 1.91 5.74
CA VAL A 46 -8.56 1.66 4.33
C VAL A 46 -9.97 1.08 4.25
N SER A 47 -10.91 1.85 3.70
CA SER A 47 -12.29 1.39 3.51
C SER A 47 -12.37 0.24 2.50
N LYS A 48 -13.41 -0.61 2.58
CA LYS A 48 -13.71 -1.59 1.53
C LYS A 48 -13.80 -0.90 0.15
N SER A 49 -13.11 -1.46 -0.85
CA SER A 49 -12.98 -0.86 -2.20
C SER A 49 -12.31 0.53 -2.22
N GLY A 50 -11.60 0.89 -1.16
CA GLY A 50 -10.65 1.99 -1.19
C GLY A 50 -9.35 1.57 -1.87
N VAL A 51 -8.61 2.54 -2.37
CA VAL A 51 -7.31 2.35 -3.01
C VAL A 51 -6.30 3.25 -2.31
N VAL A 52 -5.15 2.69 -1.99
CA VAL A 52 -3.98 3.41 -1.50
C VAL A 52 -2.91 3.39 -2.57
N CYS A 53 -2.29 4.53 -2.83
CA CYS A 53 -1.13 4.63 -3.70
C CYS A 53 0.09 5.02 -2.87
N LEU A 54 1.09 4.17 -2.98
CA LEU A 54 2.37 4.29 -2.31
C LEU A 54 3.46 4.37 -3.38
N GLU A 55 4.43 5.23 -3.17
CA GLU A 55 5.64 5.31 -3.98
C GLU A 55 6.78 4.67 -3.18
N LEU A 56 7.31 3.55 -3.66
CA LEU A 56 8.39 2.85 -2.97
C LEU A 56 9.67 3.69 -2.98
N ILE A 57 10.38 3.70 -1.86
CA ILE A 57 11.67 4.38 -1.72
C ILE A 57 12.78 3.39 -2.09
N PRO A 58 13.53 3.61 -3.19
CA PRO A 58 14.55 2.67 -3.64
C PRO A 58 15.67 2.49 -2.61
N GLY A 59 16.11 1.24 -2.41
CA GLY A 59 17.25 0.91 -1.55
C GLY A 59 16.96 0.83 -0.05
N CYS A 60 15.69 0.94 0.37
CA CYS A 60 15.31 0.70 1.76
C CYS A 60 15.21 -0.80 2.09
N ASP A 61 15.74 -1.20 3.26
CA ASP A 61 15.59 -2.55 3.83
C ASP A 61 15.27 -2.45 5.34
N PRO A 62 14.06 -2.81 5.81
CA PRO A 62 12.94 -3.35 5.03
C PRO A 62 12.35 -2.32 4.03
N PRO A 63 11.53 -2.77 3.05
CA PRO A 63 10.93 -1.86 2.09
C PRO A 63 10.12 -0.74 2.77
N MET A 64 10.28 0.48 2.26
CA MET A 64 9.62 1.70 2.75
C MET A 64 8.94 2.42 1.59
N ALA A 65 7.91 3.23 1.88
CA ALA A 65 7.16 3.96 0.86
C ALA A 65 6.60 5.29 1.36
N GLU A 66 6.41 6.23 0.44
CA GLU A 66 5.68 7.47 0.69
C GLU A 66 4.21 7.34 0.28
N LEU A 67 3.30 7.85 1.11
CA LEU A 67 1.89 7.93 0.76
C LEU A 67 1.66 9.06 -0.26
N ARG A 68 1.16 8.70 -1.45
CA ARG A 68 0.80 9.68 -2.49
C ARG A 68 -0.65 10.10 -2.36
N TRP A 69 -1.55 9.13 -2.23
CA TRP A 69 -2.97 9.39 -2.01
C TRP A 69 -3.69 8.17 -1.41
N LEU A 70 -4.80 8.46 -0.74
CA LEU A 70 -5.73 7.46 -0.20
C LEU A 70 -7.15 7.82 -0.65
N LEU A 71 -7.71 6.99 -1.54
CA LEU A 71 -9.06 7.19 -2.06
C LEU A 71 -10.01 6.18 -1.42
N ARG A 72 -11.13 6.68 -0.89
CA ARG A 72 -12.24 5.85 -0.43
C ARG A 72 -13.20 5.61 -1.60
N SER A 73 -14.00 4.55 -1.51
CA SER A 73 -14.97 4.19 -2.57
C SER A 73 -15.91 5.36 -2.94
N LYS A 74 -16.29 6.18 -1.95
CA LYS A 74 -17.08 7.40 -2.20
C LYS A 74 -16.37 8.45 -3.08
N HIS A 75 -15.04 8.57 -3.01
CA HIS A 75 -14.28 9.50 -3.84
C HIS A 75 -14.16 8.96 -5.28
N LEU A 76 -13.96 7.65 -5.43
CA LEU A 76 -13.89 6.99 -6.74
C LEU A 76 -15.20 7.09 -7.54
N GLN A 77 -16.34 6.97 -6.85
CA GLN A 77 -17.65 7.14 -7.48
C GLN A 77 -17.90 8.55 -8.00
N THR A 78 -17.21 9.56 -7.47
CA THR A 78 -17.28 10.93 -7.99
C THR A 78 -16.54 11.03 -9.32
N PHE A 79 -15.31 10.48 -9.40
CA PHE A 79 -14.51 10.51 -10.63
C PHE A 79 -15.12 9.70 -11.79
N ALA A 80 -15.86 8.63 -11.50
CA ALA A 80 -16.47 7.79 -12.54
C ALA A 80 -17.75 8.39 -13.16
N LYS A 81 -18.24 9.52 -12.63
CA LYS A 81 -19.45 10.20 -13.12
C LYS A 81 -19.15 11.39 -14.02
N ASP A 82 -17.88 11.80 -14.10
CA ASP A 82 -17.36 12.76 -15.06
C ASP A 82 -16.85 12.01 -16.31
#